data_AF-A0AAV4PWL9-F1
#
_entry.id   AF-A0AAV4PWL9-F1
#
_cell.length_a   1.000
_cell.length_b   1.000
_cell.length_c   1.000
_cell.angle_alpha   90.00
_cell.angle_beta   90.00
_cell.angle_gamma   90.00
#
_symmetry.space_group_name_H-M   'P 1'
#
loop_
_entity.id
_entity.type
_entity.pdbx_description
1 polymer ?
#
loop_
_entity_poly.entity_id
_entity_poly.type
_entity_poly.pdbx_seq_one_letter_code
_entity_poly.pdbx_strand_id
1 'polypeptide(L)'
;MIEFAPLSKIGTLKTKSPAREVIVWEINSKLRENSDCNRCHSRKSDLIELGTELGVTIPPEAVIVNIKRLITNSENYDEEFVKQVFERIIEERIKREENERLEKQRTFELEKLKLQNENKVMNQTSTEYDTNAPEVNKSLDLRNLMQRFNPKEGDITSFLILFERQAKRVGIEENDFCIPFIRIATL
;
A
#
# COMPACT_ATOMS: atom_id res chain seq x y z
N MET A 1 67.35 45.68 -34.04
CA MET A 1 66.03 45.40 -34.64
C MET A 1 65.39 44.32 -33.78
N ILE A 2 64.34 44.66 -33.04
CA ILE A 2 63.62 43.71 -32.18
C ILE A 2 62.37 43.30 -32.95
N GLU A 3 62.31 42.02 -33.29
CA GLU A 3 61.24 41.40 -34.07
C GLU A 3 60.13 40.97 -33.09
N PHE A 4 58.96 41.62 -33.17
CA PHE A 4 57.78 41.22 -32.39
C PHE A 4 57.09 40.04 -33.07
N ALA A 5 57.08 38.88 -32.39
CA ALA A 5 56.28 37.72 -32.78
C ALA A 5 54.78 37.95 -32.49
N PRO A 6 53.86 37.38 -33.29
CA PRO A 6 52.44 37.66 -33.17
C PRO A 6 51.80 36.88 -32.02
N LEU A 7 51.03 37.61 -31.20
CA LEU A 7 50.18 37.05 -30.14
C LEU A 7 49.08 36.19 -30.76
N SER A 8 49.23 34.86 -30.70
CA SER A 8 48.12 33.94 -30.92
C SER A 8 48.13 32.85 -29.86
N LYS A 9 46.93 32.52 -29.38
CA LYS A 9 46.58 31.55 -28.33
C LYS A 9 46.55 32.09 -26.90
N ILE A 10 45.79 33.16 -26.71
CA ILE A 10 45.03 33.29 -25.45
C ILE A 10 43.87 32.30 -25.59
N GLY A 11 43.96 31.17 -24.88
CA GLY A 11 42.84 30.25 -24.74
C GLY A 11 41.63 31.03 -24.27
N THR A 12 40.53 30.95 -25.01
CA THR A 12 39.26 31.56 -24.67
C THR A 12 38.79 30.98 -23.34
N LEU A 13 39.07 31.68 -22.24
CA LEU A 13 38.36 31.49 -20.99
C LEU A 13 36.89 31.78 -21.31
N LYS A 14 36.11 30.70 -21.44
CA LYS A 14 34.67 30.73 -21.63
C LYS A 14 34.08 31.38 -20.38
N THR A 15 34.00 32.71 -20.38
CA THR A 15 33.34 33.45 -19.30
C THR A 15 31.89 32.96 -19.27
N LYS A 16 31.49 32.39 -18.13
CA LYS A 16 30.10 31.96 -17.94
C LYS A 16 29.25 33.22 -18.09
N SER A 17 28.42 33.24 -19.13
CA SER A 17 27.52 34.37 -19.40
C SER A 17 26.71 34.68 -18.14
N PRO A 18 26.61 35.95 -17.70
CA PRO A 18 25.82 36.35 -16.54
C PRO A 18 24.37 35.85 -16.60
N ALA A 19 23.83 35.70 -17.81
CA ALA A 19 22.50 35.12 -18.03
C ALA A 19 22.37 33.68 -17.52
N ARG A 20 23.44 32.85 -17.61
CA ARG A 20 23.42 31.47 -17.10
C ARG A 20 23.40 31.42 -15.57
N GLU A 21 23.99 32.39 -14.86
CA GLU A 21 23.97 32.42 -13.40
C GLU A 21 22.63 32.91 -12.85
N VAL A 22 22.00 33.88 -13.51
CA VAL A 22 20.64 34.34 -13.18
C VAL A 22 19.62 33.21 -13.38
N ILE A 23 19.78 32.43 -14.46
CA ILE A 23 18.91 31.28 -14.77
C ILE A 23 19.10 30.13 -13.77
N VAL A 24 20.34 29.81 -13.39
CA VAL A 24 20.62 28.80 -12.34
C VAL A 24 20.03 29.23 -11.00
N TRP A 25 19.99 30.53 -10.70
CA TRP A 25 19.31 31.05 -9.51
C TRP A 25 17.77 30.93 -9.61
N GLU A 26 17.18 31.22 -10.77
CA GLU A 26 15.73 31.11 -11.03
C GLU A 26 15.23 29.66 -10.89
N ILE A 27 15.98 28.70 -11.45
CA ILE A 27 15.71 27.25 -11.34
C ILE A 27 15.85 26.79 -9.88
N ASN A 28 16.89 27.24 -9.17
CA ASN A 28 17.08 26.93 -7.75
C ASN A 28 16.05 27.64 -6.84
N SER A 29 15.42 28.73 -7.30
CA SER A 29 14.38 29.48 -6.59
C SER A 29 13.02 28.80 -6.70
N LYS A 30 12.59 28.42 -7.92
CA LYS A 30 11.34 27.63 -8.12
C LYS A 30 11.37 26.27 -7.43
N LEU A 31 12.57 25.70 -7.20
CA LEU A 31 12.76 24.47 -6.43
C LEU A 31 12.71 24.66 -4.90
N ARG A 32 12.75 25.90 -4.40
CA ARG A 32 12.80 26.23 -2.97
C ARG A 32 11.45 26.72 -2.41
N GLU A 33 10.53 27.18 -3.25
CA GLU A 33 9.23 27.76 -2.85
C GLU A 33 8.07 26.75 -2.67
N ASN A 34 8.24 25.46 -2.97
CA ASN A 34 7.19 24.45 -2.80
C ASN A 34 7.22 23.78 -1.41
N SER A 35 6.98 24.56 -0.35
CA SER A 35 6.95 24.07 1.04
C SER A 35 5.61 23.53 1.53
N ASP A 36 4.55 23.47 0.69
CA ASP A 36 3.20 23.08 1.13
C ASP A 36 2.49 22.05 0.24
N CYS A 37 3.20 21.03 -0.27
CA CYS A 37 2.51 19.83 -0.73
C CYS A 37 3.26 18.54 -0.37
N ASN A 38 2.59 17.65 0.37
CA ASN A 38 3.05 16.27 0.62
C ASN A 38 3.14 15.41 -0.66
N ARG A 39 3.04 16.03 -1.86
CA ARG A 39 3.08 15.43 -3.19
C ARG A 39 4.31 15.89 -4.02
N CYS A 40 5.13 16.81 -3.49
CA CYS A 40 6.23 17.44 -4.23
C CYS A 40 7.59 17.21 -3.56
N HIS A 41 8.13 15.99 -3.71
CA HIS A 41 9.57 15.77 -3.72
C HIS A 41 9.92 14.88 -4.92
N SER A 42 10.72 15.42 -5.84
CA SER A 42 11.37 14.68 -6.92
C SER A 42 12.16 13.51 -6.31
N ARG A 43 11.73 12.27 -6.57
CA ARG A 43 12.51 11.09 -6.18
C ARG A 43 13.78 11.05 -7.03
N LYS A 44 14.83 10.41 -6.52
CA LYS A 44 16.06 10.16 -7.31
C LYS A 44 15.72 9.47 -8.64
N SER A 45 14.70 8.61 -8.64
CA SER A 45 14.16 7.95 -9.84
C SER A 45 13.66 8.94 -10.89
N ASP A 46 12.86 9.93 -10.50
CA ASP A 46 12.25 10.88 -11.45
C ASP A 46 13.33 11.73 -12.15
N LEU A 47 14.41 12.05 -11.43
CA LEU A 47 15.55 12.80 -11.99
C LEU A 47 16.41 11.94 -12.91
N ILE A 48 16.52 10.64 -12.67
CA ILE A 48 17.22 9.70 -13.56
C ILE A 48 16.44 9.54 -14.86
N GLU A 49 15.12 9.38 -14.76
CA GLU A 49 14.21 9.30 -15.90
C GLU A 49 14.25 10.58 -16.74
N LEU A 50 14.20 11.74 -16.08
CA LEU A 50 14.33 13.05 -16.75
C LEU A 50 15.64 13.16 -17.54
N GLY A 51 16.78 12.80 -16.97
CA GLY A 51 18.02 12.88 -17.73
C GLY A 51 18.13 11.84 -18.84
N THR A 52 17.47 10.68 -18.70
CA THR A 52 17.37 9.69 -19.78
C THR A 52 16.61 10.27 -20.98
N GLU A 53 15.49 10.94 -20.73
CA GLU A 53 14.69 11.65 -21.75
C GLU A 53 15.48 12.81 -22.41
N LEU A 54 16.36 13.46 -21.66
CA LEU A 54 17.24 14.52 -22.18
C LEU A 54 18.49 13.99 -22.91
N GLY A 55 18.66 12.67 -23.00
CA GLY A 55 19.83 12.03 -23.62
C GLY A 55 21.10 12.13 -22.78
N VAL A 56 20.99 12.46 -21.49
CA VAL A 56 22.09 12.55 -20.54
C VAL A 56 22.27 11.20 -19.84
N THR A 57 23.43 10.56 -20.04
CA THR A 57 23.75 9.32 -19.33
C THR A 57 23.99 9.62 -17.84
N ILE A 58 22.99 9.32 -17.01
CA ILE A 58 23.08 9.44 -15.55
C ILE A 58 23.45 8.08 -14.95
N PRO A 59 24.57 7.97 -14.22
CA PRO A 59 24.85 6.76 -13.47
C PRO A 59 23.83 6.58 -12.33
N PRO A 60 23.23 5.39 -12.16
CA PRO A 60 22.17 5.17 -11.16
C PRO A 60 22.67 5.33 -9.71
N GLU A 61 23.98 5.21 -9.47
CA GLU A 61 24.59 5.50 -8.16
C GLU A 61 24.79 7.00 -7.88
N ALA A 62 24.67 7.88 -8.88
CA ALA A 62 24.93 9.30 -8.71
C ALA A 62 24.09 9.93 -7.59
N VAL A 63 24.70 10.80 -6.79
CA VAL A 63 23.99 11.57 -5.78
C VAL A 63 23.08 12.59 -6.47
N ILE A 64 21.89 12.84 -5.92
CA ILE A 64 20.86 13.75 -6.48
C ILE A 64 21.47 15.10 -6.92
N VAL A 65 22.40 15.65 -6.14
CA VAL A 65 23.09 16.91 -6.45
C VAL A 65 23.90 16.82 -7.75
N ASN A 66 24.60 15.70 -7.97
CA ASN A 66 25.35 15.47 -9.21
C ASN A 66 24.41 15.26 -10.40
N ILE A 67 23.28 14.58 -10.20
CA ILE A 67 22.27 14.39 -11.25
C ILE A 67 21.72 15.73 -11.73
N LYS A 68 21.29 16.58 -10.79
CA LYS A 68 20.82 17.94 -11.09
C LYS A 68 21.87 18.73 -11.86
N ARG A 69 23.12 18.68 -11.41
CA ARG A 69 24.24 19.36 -12.07
C ARG A 69 24.47 18.85 -13.50
N LEU A 70 24.31 17.56 -13.76
CA LEU A 70 24.47 16.98 -15.10
C LEU A 70 23.35 17.42 -16.04
N ILE A 71 22.10 17.42 -15.55
CA ILE A 71 20.94 17.89 -16.30
C ILE A 71 21.09 19.37 -16.68
N THR A 72 21.38 20.23 -15.70
CA THR A 72 21.51 21.68 -15.92
C THR A 72 22.72 22.07 -16.79
N ASN A 73 23.77 21.25 -16.82
CA ASN A 73 24.95 21.51 -17.66
C ASN A 73 24.85 20.91 -19.07
N SER A 74 23.79 20.15 -19.38
CA SER A 74 23.62 19.54 -20.70
C SER A 74 23.37 20.61 -21.78
N GLU A 75 23.87 20.38 -23.00
CA GLU A 75 23.65 21.27 -24.14
C GLU A 75 22.19 21.23 -24.64
N ASN A 76 21.46 20.16 -24.30
CA ASN A 76 20.05 19.95 -24.63
C ASN A 76 19.11 20.44 -23.51
N TYR A 77 19.61 21.21 -22.55
CA TYR A 77 18.79 21.76 -21.48
C TYR A 77 17.91 22.90 -22.01
N ASP A 78 16.62 22.60 -22.21
CA ASP A 78 15.57 23.58 -22.47
C ASP A 78 14.58 23.58 -21.30
N GLU A 79 14.35 24.74 -20.70
CA GLU A 79 13.55 24.89 -19.48
C GLU A 79 12.11 24.45 -19.67
N GLU A 80 11.48 24.79 -20.81
CA GLU A 80 10.09 24.42 -21.07
C GLU A 80 9.96 22.92 -21.31
N PHE A 81 10.90 22.36 -22.08
CA PHE A 81 10.96 20.92 -22.35
C PHE A 81 11.21 20.13 -21.06
N VAL A 82 12.22 20.51 -20.27
CA VAL A 82 12.56 19.87 -18.99
C VAL A 82 11.37 19.93 -18.04
N LYS A 83 10.69 21.08 -17.94
CA LYS A 83 9.52 21.23 -17.09
C LYS A 83 8.38 20.32 -17.53
N GLN A 84 8.05 20.29 -18.83
CA GLN A 84 6.98 19.44 -19.37
C GLN A 84 7.26 17.95 -19.18
N VAL A 85 8.49 17.52 -19.44
CA VAL A 85 8.91 16.12 -19.23
C VAL A 85 8.83 15.77 -17.74
N PHE A 86 9.28 16.68 -16.87
CA PHE A 86 9.28 16.45 -15.44
C PHE A 86 7.86 16.40 -14.84
N GLU A 87 6.97 17.28 -15.29
CA GLU A 87 5.55 17.25 -14.93
C GLU A 87 4.90 15.93 -15.37
N ARG A 88 5.16 15.49 -16.60
CA ARG A 88 4.65 14.20 -17.11
C ARG A 88 5.10 13.01 -16.27
N ILE A 89 6.38 12.93 -15.91
CA ILE A 89 6.93 11.85 -15.06
C ILE A 89 6.23 11.81 -13.70
N ILE A 90 6.02 12.98 -13.09
CA ILE A 90 5.33 13.10 -11.80
C ILE A 90 3.87 12.66 -11.93
N GLU A 91 3.15 13.15 -12.95
CA GLU A 91 1.76 12.79 -13.21
C GLU A 91 1.59 11.29 -13.45
N GLU A 92 2.46 10.68 -14.26
CA GLU A 92 2.42 9.25 -14.53
C GLU A 92 2.62 8.42 -13.25
N ARG A 93 3.57 8.83 -12.40
CA ARG A 93 3.77 8.19 -11.10
C ARG A 93 2.54 8.30 -10.22
N ILE A 94 1.96 9.49 -10.09
CA ILE A 94 0.75 9.71 -9.27
C ILE A 94 -0.39 8.83 -9.78
N LYS A 95 -0.59 8.80 -11.10
CA LYS A 95 -1.63 7.99 -11.75
C LYS A 95 -1.42 6.50 -11.52
N ARG A 96 -0.17 6.02 -11.54
CA ARG A 96 0.19 4.63 -11.24
C ARG A 96 -0.10 4.28 -9.78
N GLU A 97 0.32 5.13 -8.85
CA GLU A 97 0.06 4.96 -7.41
C GLU A 97 -1.45 4.98 -7.11
N GLU A 98 -2.21 5.85 -7.77
CA GLU A 98 -3.68 5.91 -7.64
C GLU A 98 -4.35 4.66 -8.21
N ASN A 99 -3.93 4.19 -9.38
CA ASN A 99 -4.48 2.99 -10.00
C ASN A 99 -4.20 1.75 -9.14
N GLU A 100 -3.00 1.61 -8.58
CA GLU A 100 -2.69 0.53 -7.64
C GLU A 100 -3.56 0.58 -6.38
N ARG A 101 -3.85 1.77 -5.86
CA ARG A 101 -4.75 1.93 -4.71
C ARG A 101 -6.18 1.55 -5.07
N LEU A 102 -6.66 1.99 -6.23
CA LEU A 102 -7.99 1.65 -6.73
C LEU A 102 -8.13 0.14 -6.96
N GLU A 103 -7.10 -0.49 -7.52
CA GLU A 103 -7.09 -1.93 -7.78
C GLU A 103 -7.06 -2.72 -6.48
N LYS A 104 -6.22 -2.34 -5.51
CA LYS A 104 -6.22 -2.92 -4.16
C LYS A 104 -7.57 -2.77 -3.47
N GLN A 105 -8.24 -1.63 -3.64
CA GLN A 105 -9.57 -1.42 -3.08
C GLN A 105 -10.61 -2.32 -3.76
N ARG A 106 -10.59 -2.43 -5.09
CA ARG A 106 -11.48 -3.36 -5.83
C ARG A 106 -11.24 -4.80 -5.44
N THR A 107 -9.98 -5.24 -5.30
CA THR A 107 -9.68 -6.62 -4.88
C THR A 107 -10.18 -6.90 -3.48
N PHE A 108 -10.01 -5.94 -2.56
CA PHE A 108 -10.52 -6.06 -1.19
C PHE A 108 -12.05 -6.11 -1.14
N GLU A 109 -12.74 -5.26 -1.91
CA GLU A 109 -14.20 -5.29 -2.01
C GLU A 109 -14.71 -6.61 -2.60
N LEU A 110 -14.05 -7.13 -3.65
CA LEU A 110 -14.36 -8.43 -4.23
C LEU A 110 -14.13 -9.57 -3.24
N GLU A 111 -13.03 -9.56 -2.50
CA GLU A 111 -12.74 -10.57 -1.47
C GLU A 111 -13.77 -10.53 -0.34
N LYS A 112 -14.15 -9.33 0.13
CA LYS A 112 -15.22 -9.15 1.10
C LYS A 112 -16.56 -9.70 0.58
N LEU A 113 -16.89 -9.44 -0.68
CA LEU A 113 -18.10 -9.97 -1.33
C LEU A 113 -18.06 -11.50 -1.43
N LYS A 114 -16.92 -12.09 -1.78
CA LYS A 114 -16.73 -13.56 -1.81
C LYS A 114 -16.95 -14.17 -0.44
N LEU A 115 -16.32 -13.64 0.60
CA LEU A 115 -16.50 -14.10 1.98
C LEU A 115 -17.95 -13.95 2.45
N GLN A 116 -18.62 -12.86 2.09
CA GLN A 116 -20.05 -12.69 2.40
C GLN A 116 -20.92 -13.69 1.65
N ASN A 117 -20.61 -13.99 0.39
CA ASN A 117 -21.35 -14.95 -0.39
C ASN A 117 -21.11 -16.39 0.10
N GLU A 118 -19.88 -16.75 0.42
CA GLU A 118 -19.54 -18.04 1.05
C GLU A 118 -20.26 -18.21 2.39
N ASN A 119 -20.29 -17.17 3.25
CA ASN A 119 -21.07 -17.21 4.47
C ASN A 119 -22.58 -17.36 4.20
N LYS A 120 -23.12 -16.67 3.19
CA LYS A 120 -24.54 -16.82 2.80
C LYS A 120 -24.83 -18.22 2.27
N VAL A 121 -23.95 -18.78 1.44
CA VAL A 121 -24.09 -20.14 0.91
C VAL A 121 -23.98 -21.16 2.04
N MET A 122 -23.02 -21.03 2.97
CA MET A 122 -22.94 -21.91 4.15
C MET A 122 -24.17 -21.82 5.06
N ASN A 123 -24.71 -20.61 5.24
CA ASN A 123 -25.95 -20.41 5.99
C ASN A 123 -27.17 -20.96 5.23
N GLN A 124 -27.22 -20.82 3.91
CA GLN A 124 -28.30 -21.33 3.06
C GLN A 124 -28.30 -22.85 2.95
N THR A 125 -27.12 -23.48 2.77
CA THR A 125 -26.98 -24.93 2.87
C THR A 125 -27.41 -25.38 4.26
N SER A 126 -27.02 -24.65 5.32
CA SER A 126 -27.50 -24.93 6.69
C SER A 126 -29.02 -24.84 6.87
N THR A 127 -29.71 -24.00 6.09
CA THR A 127 -31.17 -23.91 6.13
C THR A 127 -31.88 -24.86 5.17
N GLU A 128 -31.20 -25.42 4.16
CA GLU A 128 -31.81 -26.35 3.18
C GLU A 128 -31.80 -27.82 3.65
N TYR A 129 -30.92 -28.20 4.60
CA TYR A 129 -30.95 -29.53 5.22
C TYR A 129 -31.55 -29.60 6.63
N ASP A 130 -32.05 -28.50 7.20
CA ASP A 130 -32.81 -28.54 8.44
C ASP A 130 -33.96 -27.51 8.42
N THR A 131 -35.02 -27.85 7.71
CA THR A 131 -36.38 -27.48 8.11
C THR A 131 -36.66 -28.11 9.47
N ASN A 132 -36.13 -27.56 10.57
CA ASN A 132 -36.68 -27.59 11.94
C ASN A 132 -35.80 -26.80 12.93
N ALA A 133 -36.34 -25.67 13.40
CA ALA A 133 -36.10 -25.04 14.70
C ALA A 133 -34.77 -24.28 14.97
N PRO A 134 -34.83 -23.00 15.45
CA PRO A 134 -33.69 -22.24 15.96
C PRO A 134 -32.90 -22.91 17.11
N GLU A 135 -33.46 -23.93 17.75
CA GLU A 135 -32.81 -24.73 18.82
C GLU A 135 -31.65 -25.61 18.31
N VAL A 136 -31.72 -26.10 17.06
CA VAL A 136 -30.67 -26.97 16.49
C VAL A 136 -29.36 -26.18 16.31
N ASN A 137 -29.44 -24.91 15.90
CA ASN A 137 -28.28 -24.04 15.75
C ASN A 137 -27.58 -23.77 17.09
N LYS A 138 -28.34 -23.42 18.13
CA LYS A 138 -27.80 -23.22 19.49
C LYS A 138 -27.12 -24.49 20.05
N SER A 139 -27.64 -25.67 19.73
CA SER A 139 -27.05 -26.95 20.16
C SER A 139 -25.72 -27.28 19.45
N LEU A 140 -25.57 -26.88 18.18
CA LEU A 140 -24.32 -27.03 17.41
C LEU A 140 -23.23 -26.07 17.92
N ASP A 141 -23.61 -24.83 18.22
CA ASP A 141 -22.71 -23.86 18.85
C ASP A 141 -22.23 -24.33 20.22
N LEU A 142 -23.14 -24.87 21.05
CA LEU A 142 -22.78 -25.43 22.35
C LEU A 142 -21.83 -26.62 22.22
N ARG A 143 -22.04 -27.51 21.24
CA ARG A 143 -21.15 -28.64 20.96
C ARG A 143 -19.73 -28.20 20.63
N ASN A 144 -19.57 -27.16 19.82
CA ASN A 144 -18.25 -26.64 19.44
C ASN A 144 -17.52 -25.98 20.63
N LEU A 145 -18.28 -25.45 21.60
CA LEU A 145 -17.76 -24.80 22.80
C LEU A 145 -17.47 -25.78 23.96
N MET A 146 -17.91 -27.04 23.85
CA MET A 146 -17.77 -28.03 24.91
C MET A 146 -16.73 -29.10 24.58
N GLN A 147 -15.87 -29.38 25.56
CA GLN A 147 -15.01 -30.56 25.55
C GLN A 147 -15.85 -31.82 25.85
N ARG A 148 -15.50 -32.95 25.24
CA ARG A 148 -16.17 -34.23 25.50
C ARG A 148 -15.95 -34.67 26.95
N PHE A 149 -17.00 -35.16 27.60
CA PHE A 149 -16.88 -35.69 28.95
C PHE A 149 -16.20 -37.06 28.93
N ASN A 150 -15.10 -37.21 29.68
CA ASN A 150 -14.48 -38.51 29.92
C ASN A 150 -14.89 -39.02 31.30
N PRO A 151 -15.73 -40.06 31.42
CA PRO A 151 -16.17 -40.56 32.72
C PRO A 151 -15.06 -41.23 33.54
N LYS A 152 -13.90 -41.55 32.93
CA LYS A 152 -12.76 -42.20 33.62
C LYS A 152 -11.84 -41.20 34.33
N GLU A 153 -11.76 -39.97 33.81
CA GLU A 153 -10.79 -38.95 34.24
C GLU A 153 -11.46 -37.61 34.61
N GLY A 154 -12.69 -37.38 34.16
CA GLY A 154 -13.39 -36.12 34.28
C GLY A 154 -14.28 -36.02 35.51
N ASP A 155 -14.21 -34.88 36.19
CA ASP A 155 -15.17 -34.49 37.22
C ASP A 155 -16.49 -34.04 36.58
N ILE A 156 -17.57 -34.75 36.91
CA ILE A 156 -18.92 -34.46 36.43
C ILE A 156 -19.40 -33.07 36.88
N THR A 157 -18.97 -32.63 38.06
CA THR A 157 -19.36 -31.32 38.62
C THR A 157 -18.80 -30.20 37.75
N SER A 158 -17.52 -30.28 37.42
CA SER A 158 -16.84 -29.35 36.52
C SER A 158 -17.47 -29.34 35.13
N PHE A 159 -17.86 -30.50 34.60
CA PHE A 159 -18.53 -30.60 33.30
C PHE A 159 -19.91 -29.92 33.30
N LEU A 160 -20.72 -30.14 34.34
CA LEU A 160 -22.05 -29.55 34.47
C LEU A 160 -21.99 -28.03 34.66
N ILE A 161 -21.06 -27.52 35.47
CA ILE A 161 -20.84 -26.07 35.65
C ILE A 161 -20.42 -25.43 34.33
N LEU A 162 -19.56 -26.10 33.56
CA LEU A 162 -19.14 -25.61 32.25
C LEU A 162 -20.31 -25.61 31.26
N PHE A 163 -21.10 -26.68 31.21
CA PHE A 163 -22.29 -26.79 30.38
C PHE A 163 -23.26 -25.64 30.66
N GLU A 164 -23.63 -25.41 31.93
CA GLU A 164 -24.57 -24.36 32.32
C GLU A 164 -24.08 -22.98 31.87
N ARG A 165 -22.80 -22.67 32.10
CA ARG A 165 -22.21 -21.39 31.69
C ARG A 165 -22.23 -21.19 30.18
N GLN A 166 -21.97 -22.24 29.40
CA GLN A 166 -21.97 -22.14 27.93
C GLN A 166 -23.40 -22.11 27.38
N ALA A 167 -24.34 -22.86 27.95
CA ALA A 167 -25.75 -22.83 27.58
C ALA A 167 -26.36 -21.44 27.81
N LYS A 168 -26.03 -20.81 28.95
CA LYS A 168 -26.42 -19.41 29.25
C LYS A 168 -25.79 -18.40 28.29
N ARG A 169 -24.54 -18.60 27.86
CA ARG A 169 -23.87 -17.75 26.85
C ARG A 169 -24.54 -17.81 25.47
N VAL A 170 -25.03 -18.98 25.09
CA VAL A 170 -25.75 -19.21 23.82
C VAL A 170 -27.24 -18.82 23.93
N GLY A 171 -27.71 -18.43 25.12
CA GLY A 171 -29.09 -17.99 25.34
C GLY A 171 -30.09 -19.13 25.27
N ILE A 172 -29.74 -20.29 25.86
CA ILE A 172 -30.66 -21.41 26.10
C ILE A 172 -31.28 -21.22 27.49
N GLU A 173 -32.60 -21.37 27.61
CA GLU A 173 -33.30 -21.29 28.90
C GLU A 173 -33.13 -22.59 29.70
N GLU A 174 -33.18 -22.50 31.03
CA GLU A 174 -32.95 -23.66 31.92
C GLU A 174 -33.95 -24.81 31.68
N ASN A 175 -35.17 -24.50 31.26
CA ASN A 175 -36.20 -25.48 30.92
C ASN A 175 -35.83 -26.35 29.70
N ASP A 176 -34.96 -25.83 28.83
CA ASP A 176 -34.59 -26.47 27.56
C ASP A 176 -33.20 -27.11 27.60
N PHE A 177 -32.57 -27.24 28.79
CA PHE A 177 -31.23 -27.81 28.92
C PHE A 177 -31.15 -29.30 28.58
N CYS A 178 -32.24 -30.05 28.75
CA CYS A 178 -32.26 -31.50 28.56
C CYS A 178 -31.88 -31.93 27.13
N ILE A 179 -32.41 -31.26 26.11
CA ILE A 179 -32.20 -31.65 24.71
C ILE A 179 -30.74 -31.40 24.26
N PRO A 180 -30.13 -30.22 24.48
CA PRO A 180 -28.72 -29.98 24.21
C PRO A 180 -27.79 -30.87 25.03
N PHE A 181 -28.11 -31.12 26.29
CA PHE A 181 -27.29 -31.95 27.18
C PHE A 181 -27.19 -33.39 26.65
N ILE A 182 -28.32 -34.02 26.32
CA ILE A 182 -28.35 -35.38 25.76
C ILE A 182 -27.57 -35.43 24.44
N ARG A 183 -27.73 -34.42 23.58
CA ARG A 183 -27.06 -34.36 22.28
C ARG A 183 -25.54 -34.26 22.38
N ILE A 184 -25.02 -33.62 23.44
CA ILE A 184 -23.58 -33.49 23.70
C ILE A 184 -23.03 -34.72 24.42
N ALA A 185 -23.82 -35.34 25.31
CA ALA A 185 -23.37 -36.47 26.14
C ALA A 185 -23.40 -37.83 25.42
N THR A 186 -24.17 -37.98 24.33
CA THR A 186 -24.45 -39.30 23.70
C THR A 186 -23.56 -39.62 22.47
N LEU A 187 -22.53 -38.81 22.15
CA LEU A 187 -21.63 -39.00 20.98
C LEU A 187 -20.13 -38.99 21.33
#